data_AF-G7Q6U7-F1
#
_entry.id   AF-G7Q6U7-F1
#
_cell.length_a   1.000
_cell.length_b   1.000
_cell.length_c   1.000
_cell.angle_alpha   90.00
_cell.angle_beta   90.00
_cell.angle_gamma   90.00
#
_symmetry.space_group_name_H-M   'P 1'
#
loop_
_entity.id
_entity.type
_entity.pdbx_description
1 polymer ?
#
loop_
_entity_poly.entity_id
_entity_poly.type
_entity_poly.pdbx_seq_one_letter_code
_entity_poly.pdbx_strand_id
1 'polypeptide(L)'
;MKILYWVGDAKENLREFRGTVQDEAGTTLRKIQYGQTPVSACPLNNLAKGVTGVYELKIDHDKETYRVVYVAKLAKGVYVLHAFLKKSKSGIGIPPKDKDIILRRYKMARQHDGA
;
A
#
# COMPACT_ATOMS: atom_id res chain seq x y z
N MET A 1 -9.29 -15.59 6.79
CA MET A 1 -8.39 -14.43 7.02
C MET A 1 -7.16 -14.59 6.15
N LYS A 2 -6.82 -13.61 5.32
CA LYS A 2 -5.62 -13.63 4.47
C LYS A 2 -4.37 -13.27 5.27
N ILE A 3 -3.24 -13.89 4.94
CA ILE A 3 -1.93 -13.54 5.50
C ILE A 3 -1.53 -12.15 4.97
N LEU A 4 -0.92 -11.32 5.81
CA LEU A 4 -0.36 -10.03 5.44
C LEU A 4 1.14 -10.18 5.22
N TYR A 5 1.58 -9.99 3.98
CA TYR A 5 2.99 -10.02 3.60
C TYR A 5 3.51 -8.60 3.43
N TRP A 6 4.66 -8.31 4.04
CA TRP A 6 5.37 -7.05 3.90
C TRP A 6 6.47 -7.22 2.87
N VAL A 7 6.53 -6.35 1.86
CA VAL A 7 7.54 -6.43 0.80
C VAL A 7 8.60 -5.36 1.00
N GLY A 8 9.86 -5.77 1.09
CA GLY A 8 10.98 -4.87 1.37
C GLY A 8 10.81 -4.19 2.74
N ASP A 9 11.11 -2.89 2.80
CA ASP A 9 11.05 -2.06 4.01
C ASP A 9 9.65 -1.49 4.32
N ALA A 10 8.59 -1.99 3.68
CA ALA A 10 7.26 -1.40 3.79
C ALA A 10 6.73 -1.39 5.24
N LYS A 11 7.13 -2.36 6.07
CA LYS A 11 6.73 -2.44 7.48
C LYS A 11 7.48 -1.40 8.31
N GLU A 12 8.78 -1.29 8.08
CA GLU A 12 9.68 -0.36 8.73
C GLU A 12 9.23 1.08 8.47
N ASN A 13 8.98 1.45 7.21
CA ASN A 13 8.50 2.78 6.86
C ASN A 13 7.14 3.11 7.49
N LEU A 14 6.23 2.12 7.57
CA LEU A 14 4.94 2.33 8.24
C LEU A 14 5.13 2.58 9.74
N ARG A 15 6.11 1.92 10.39
CA ARG A 15 6.42 2.12 11.81
C ARG A 15 7.06 3.48 12.11
N GLU A 16 7.55 4.18 11.08
CA GLU A 16 8.03 5.57 11.20
C GLU A 16 6.90 6.60 11.15
N PHE A 17 5.67 6.19 10.81
CA PHE A 17 4.52 7.10 10.80
C PHE A 17 4.14 7.57 12.21
N ARG A 18 3.34 8.63 12.30
CA ARG A 18 2.73 9.05 13.57
C ARG A 18 1.84 7.94 14.13
N GLY A 19 1.77 7.80 15.45
CA GLY A 19 1.03 6.70 16.10
C GLY A 19 -0.43 6.56 15.62
N THR A 20 -1.15 7.68 15.51
CA THR A 20 -2.52 7.70 14.98
C THR A 20 -2.63 7.17 13.55
N VAL A 21 -1.66 7.48 12.70
CA VAL A 21 -1.59 6.98 11.31
C VAL A 21 -1.27 5.49 11.29
N GLN A 22 -0.39 5.01 12.18
CA GLN A 22 -0.11 3.59 12.33
C GLN A 22 -1.36 2.80 12.73
N ASP A 23 -2.12 3.31 13.69
CA ASP A 23 -3.35 2.68 14.19
C ASP A 23 -4.43 2.59 13.10
N GLU A 24 -4.62 3.67 12.34
CA GLU A 24 -5.58 3.69 11.22
C GLU A 24 -5.16 2.74 10.10
N ALA A 25 -3.88 2.76 9.72
CA ALA A 25 -3.35 1.86 8.70
C ALA A 25 -3.47 0.39 9.14
N GLY A 26 -3.08 0.06 10.37
CA GLY A 26 -3.15 -1.28 10.93
C GLY A 26 -4.59 -1.80 11.02
N THR A 27 -5.51 -0.97 11.50
CA THR A 27 -6.95 -1.29 11.57
C THR A 27 -7.52 -1.57 10.19
N THR A 28 -7.16 -0.73 9.21
CA THR A 28 -7.65 -0.87 7.83
C THR A 28 -7.07 -2.11 7.14
N LEU A 29 -5.76 -2.36 7.28
CA LEU A 29 -5.11 -3.58 6.78
C LEU A 29 -5.72 -4.83 7.41
N ARG A 30 -6.03 -4.81 8.71
CA ARG A 30 -6.72 -5.91 9.38
C ARG A 30 -8.08 -6.18 8.75
N LYS A 31 -8.90 -5.15 8.50
CA LYS A 31 -10.19 -5.30 7.78
C LYS A 31 -10.00 -5.94 6.39
N ILE A 32 -8.98 -5.52 5.65
CA ILE A 32 -8.65 -6.08 4.33
C ILE A 32 -8.27 -7.56 4.43
N GLN A 33 -7.54 -7.98 5.48
CA GLN A 33 -7.25 -9.41 5.71
C GLN A 33 -8.52 -10.25 5.93
N TYR A 34 -9.59 -9.66 6.46
CA TYR A 34 -10.90 -10.31 6.59
C TYR A 34 -11.77 -10.20 5.33
N GLY A 35 -11.23 -9.69 4.22
CA GLY A 35 -11.94 -9.57 2.95
C GLY A 35 -12.88 -8.37 2.86
N GLN A 36 -12.81 -7.45 3.81
CA GLN A 36 -13.58 -6.21 3.74
C GLN A 36 -12.90 -5.23 2.78
N THR A 37 -13.70 -4.50 2.01
CA THR A 37 -13.22 -3.40 1.16
C THR A 37 -13.46 -2.09 1.91
N PRO A 38 -12.42 -1.48 2.51
CA PRO A 38 -12.60 -0.22 3.22
C PRO A 38 -12.93 0.90 2.22
N VAL A 39 -13.76 1.85 2.65
CA VAL A 39 -14.14 3.02 1.83
C VAL A 39 -12.92 3.85 1.43
N SER A 40 -11.85 3.83 2.23
CA SER A 40 -10.58 4.50 1.96
C SER A 40 -9.69 3.80 0.92
N ALA A 41 -10.03 2.58 0.48
CA ALA A 41 -9.27 1.85 -0.53
C ALA A 41 -9.48 2.45 -1.92
N CYS A 42 -8.53 3.26 -2.36
CA CYS A 42 -8.52 3.85 -3.69
C CYS A 42 -7.78 2.94 -4.67
N PRO A 43 -8.38 2.52 -5.80
CA PRO A 43 -7.65 1.82 -6.85
C PRO A 43 -6.53 2.70 -7.41
N LEU A 44 -5.33 2.14 -7.47
CA LEU A 44 -4.16 2.82 -8.01
C LEU A 44 -3.92 2.33 -9.44
N ASN A 45 -4.57 3.04 -10.37
CA ASN A 45 -4.57 2.69 -11.79
C ASN A 45 -3.37 3.31 -12.54
N ASN A 46 -3.10 2.80 -13.74
CA ASN A 46 -2.13 3.37 -14.69
C ASN A 46 -0.68 3.49 -14.15
N LEU A 47 -0.28 2.60 -13.25
CA LEU A 47 1.12 2.50 -12.82
C LEU A 47 2.03 2.06 -13.97
N ALA A 48 1.75 0.91 -14.56
CA ALA A 48 2.44 0.42 -15.75
C ALA A 48 1.57 -0.62 -16.46
N LYS A 49 1.89 -0.92 -17.72
CA LYS A 49 1.22 -2.00 -18.47
C LYS A 49 1.36 -3.33 -17.73
N GLY A 50 0.24 -4.02 -17.52
CA GLY A 50 0.19 -5.32 -16.83
C GLY A 50 0.17 -5.25 -15.29
N VAL A 51 0.23 -4.05 -14.70
CA VAL A 51 0.09 -3.86 -13.24
C VAL A 51 -1.34 -3.47 -12.92
N THR A 52 -2.05 -4.33 -12.18
CA THR A 52 -3.48 -4.17 -11.89
C THR A 52 -3.80 -4.63 -10.47
N GLY A 53 -4.92 -4.17 -9.92
CA GLY A 53 -5.38 -4.55 -8.57
C GLY A 53 -4.45 -4.09 -7.45
N VAL A 54 -3.73 -3.00 -7.69
CA VAL A 54 -2.99 -2.25 -6.68
C VAL A 54 -3.95 -1.22 -6.10
N TYR A 55 -3.96 -1.09 -4.78
CA TYR A 55 -4.79 -0.15 -4.05
C TYR A 55 -3.91 0.70 -3.15
N GLU A 56 -4.38 1.90 -2.82
CA GLU A 56 -3.77 2.77 -1.84
C GLU A 56 -4.76 3.12 -0.72
N LEU A 57 -4.25 3.15 0.50
CA LEU A 57 -4.86 3.84 1.63
C LEU A 57 -4.29 5.24 1.68
N LYS A 58 -5.16 6.26 1.74
CA LYS A 58 -4.78 7.66 1.98
C LYS A 58 -5.20 8.01 3.39
N ILE A 59 -4.23 8.40 4.22
CA ILE A 59 -4.45 8.75 5.62
C ILE A 59 -3.91 10.17 5.80
N ASP A 60 -4.82 11.12 6.03
CA ASP A 60 -4.46 12.52 6.24
C ASP A 60 -4.32 12.82 7.74
N HIS A 61 -3.19 13.38 8.13
CA HIS A 61 -2.91 13.75 9.52
C HIS A 61 -2.04 15.01 9.56
N ASP A 62 -2.47 16.02 10.33
CA ASP A 62 -1.74 17.29 10.52
C ASP A 62 -1.14 17.90 9.24
N LYS A 63 -1.97 18.09 8.21
CA LYS A 63 -1.60 18.67 6.89
C LYS A 63 -0.64 17.81 6.06
N GLU A 64 -0.39 16.58 6.50
CA GLU A 64 0.41 15.57 5.81
C GLU A 64 -0.47 14.43 5.32
N THR A 65 -0.16 13.88 4.14
CA THR A 65 -0.86 12.71 3.58
C THR A 65 0.06 11.51 3.55
N TYR A 66 -0.27 10.50 4.33
CA TYR A 66 0.41 9.22 4.37
C TYR A 66 -0.27 8.25 3.41
N ARG A 67 0.52 7.44 2.70
CA ARG A 67 0.04 6.45 1.76
C ARG A 67 0.56 5.07 2.08
N VAL A 68 -0.34 4.09 2.07
CA VAL A 68 -0.02 2.66 2.17
C VAL A 68 -0.54 1.95 0.94
N VAL A 69 0.36 1.38 0.15
CA VAL A 69 0.06 0.75 -1.14
C VAL A 69 0.11 -0.76 -0.99
N TYR A 70 -0.92 -1.46 -1.48
CA TYR A 70 -1.06 -2.90 -1.30
C TYR A 70 -1.76 -3.60 -2.48
N VAL A 71 -1.69 -4.94 -2.50
CA VAL A 71 -2.41 -5.81 -3.42
C VAL A 71 -3.11 -6.91 -2.63
N ALA A 72 -4.44 -6.97 -2.70
CA ALA A 72 -5.24 -7.95 -1.96
C ALA A 72 -5.75 -9.14 -2.81
N LYS A 73 -5.59 -9.07 -4.14
CA LYS A 73 -6.12 -10.08 -5.08
C LYS A 73 -5.20 -11.27 -5.33
N LEU A 74 -4.03 -11.30 -4.71
CA LEU A 74 -3.09 -12.41 -4.80
C LEU A 74 -3.58 -13.59 -3.94
N ALA A 75 -3.22 -14.81 -4.36
CA ALA A 75 -3.76 -16.05 -3.80
C ALA A 75 -3.28 -16.29 -2.37
N LYS A 76 -1.97 -16.11 -2.11
CA LYS A 76 -1.37 -16.35 -0.81
C LYS A 76 -1.79 -15.34 0.25
N GLY A 77 -2.11 -14.10 -0.13
CA GLY A 77 -2.45 -13.09 0.85
C GLY A 77 -2.57 -11.66 0.32
N VAL A 78 -2.53 -10.74 1.29
CA VAL A 78 -2.48 -9.29 1.06
C VAL A 78 -1.01 -8.87 1.14
N TYR A 79 -0.51 -8.20 0.10
CA TYR A 79 0.88 -7.76 0.03
C TYR A 79 0.95 -6.26 0.19
N VAL A 80 1.59 -5.77 1.25
CA VAL A 80 1.90 -4.35 1.42
C VAL A 80 3.19 -4.06 0.67
N LEU A 81 3.09 -3.23 -0.37
CA LEU A 81 4.19 -2.91 -1.28
C LEU A 81 4.99 -1.72 -0.78
N HIS A 82 4.34 -0.66 -0.30
CA HIS A 82 5.03 0.56 0.08
C HIS A 82 4.23 1.34 1.12
N ALA A 83 4.92 2.03 2.00
CA ALA A 83 4.36 2.98 2.95
C ALA A 83 5.23 4.24 2.92
N PHE A 84 4.65 5.40 2.62
CA PHE A 84 5.39 6.65 2.53
C PHE A 84 4.54 7.88 2.88
N LEU A 85 5.21 8.92 3.36
CA LEU A 85 4.65 10.27 3.50
C LEU A 85 4.77 11.01 2.16
N LYS A 86 3.65 11.46 1.60
CA LYS A 86 3.66 12.29 0.38
C LYS A 86 4.12 13.70 0.72
N LYS A 87 5.38 14.02 0.39
CA LYS A 87 5.99 15.33 0.66
C LYS A 87 5.47 16.46 -0.24
N SER A 88 4.97 16.15 -1.45
CA SER A 88 4.43 17.17 -2.37
C SER A 88 2.98 17.50 -2.05
N LYS A 89 2.71 18.78 -1.75
CA LYS A 89 1.35 19.34 -1.61
C LYS A 89 0.64 19.51 -2.96
N SER A 90 1.37 19.40 -4.07
CA SER A 90 0.86 19.61 -5.43
C SER A 90 0.78 18.30 -6.20
N GLY A 91 -0.32 18.09 -6.93
CA GLY A 91 -0.53 16.92 -7.81
C GLY A 91 -1.19 15.71 -7.14
N ILE A 92 -2.08 15.05 -7.88
CA ILE A 92 -2.85 13.86 -7.44
C ILE A 92 -2.01 12.57 -7.53
N GLY A 93 -1.01 12.57 -8.42
CA GLY A 93 -0.18 11.42 -8.75
C GLY A 93 0.81 10.99 -7.66
N ILE A 94 1.28 9.75 -7.80
CA ILE A 94 2.38 9.20 -6.99
C ILE A 94 3.71 9.73 -7.53
N PRO A 95 4.64 10.18 -6.66
CA PRO A 95 5.97 10.61 -7.10
C PRO A 95 6.71 9.51 -7.88
N PRO A 96 7.52 9.85 -8.91
CA PRO A 96 8.21 8.86 -9.74
C PRO A 96 9.01 7.82 -8.94
N LYS A 97 9.73 8.26 -7.90
CA LYS A 97 10.51 7.38 -7.02
C LYS A 97 9.64 6.34 -6.31
N ASP A 98 8.51 6.76 -5.74
CA ASP A 98 7.58 5.85 -5.05
C ASP A 98 6.92 4.89 -6.04
N LYS A 99 6.61 5.37 -7.25
CA LYS A 99 6.08 4.54 -8.33
C LYS A 99 7.06 3.42 -8.71
N ASP A 100 8.36 3.71 -8.84
CA ASP A 100 9.37 2.70 -9.17
C ASP A 100 9.51 1.64 -8.06
N ILE A 101 9.45 2.06 -6.80
CA ILE A 101 9.45 1.14 -5.64
C ILE A 101 8.24 0.21 -5.69
N ILE A 102 7.04 0.77 -5.91
CA ILE A 102 5.80 -0.01 -6.02
C ILE A 102 5.89 -1.03 -7.15
N LEU A 103 6.37 -0.64 -8.33
CA LEU A 103 6.50 -1.52 -9.49
C LEU A 103 7.49 -2.66 -9.24
N ARG A 104 8.65 -2.37 -8.64
CA ARG A 104 9.64 -3.39 -8.28
C ARG A 104 9.07 -4.39 -7.29
N ARG A 105 8.42 -3.90 -6.23
CA ARG A 105 7.85 -4.75 -5.16
C ARG A 105 6.61 -5.51 -5.61
N TYR A 106 5.84 -4.97 -6.55
CA TYR A 106 4.74 -5.70 -7.19
C TYR A 106 5.25 -6.96 -7.92
N LYS A 107 6.37 -6.86 -8.64
CA LYS A 107 7.00 -8.03 -9.29
C LYS A 107 7.42 -9.09 -8.26
N MET A 108 8.03 -8.67 -7.15
CA MET A 108 8.41 -9.57 -6.04
C MET A 108 7.19 -10.26 -5.44
N ALA A 109 6.10 -9.51 -5.19
CA ALA A 109 4.85 -10.07 -4.66
C ALA A 109 4.24 -11.10 -5.62
N ARG A 110 4.24 -10.83 -6.93
CA ARG A 110 3.74 -11.79 -7.95
C ARG A 110 4.59 -13.05 -8.04
N GLN A 111 5.91 -12.93 -7.92
CA GLN A 111 6.83 -14.07 -7.88
C GLN A 111 6.59 -14.92 -6.62
N HIS A 112 6.51 -14.28 -5.45
CA HIS A 112 6.20 -14.98 -4.21
C HIS A 112 4.83 -15.65 -4.24
N ASP A 113 3.81 -15.02 -4.84
CA ASP A 113 2.47 -15.59 -4.96
C ASP A 113 2.40 -16.84 -5.84
N GLY A 114 3.20 -16.88 -6.91
CA GLY A 114 3.25 -18.01 -7.85
C GLY A 114 4.26 -19.11 -7.51
N ALA A 115 5.16 -18.89 -6.55
CA ALA A 115 6.07 -19.89 -6.01
C ALA A 115 5.34 -20.93 -5.14
#